data_AF-A0A6B3EQW9-F1
#
_entry.id   AF-A0A6B3EQW9-F1
#
_cell.length_a   1.000
_cell.length_b   1.000
_cell.length_c   1.000
_cell.angle_alpha   90.00
_cell.angle_beta   90.00
_cell.angle_gamma   90.00
#
_symmetry.space_group_name_H-M   'P 1'
#
loop_
_entity.id
_entity.type
_entity.pdbx_description
1 polymer ?
#
loop_
_entity_poly.entity_id
_entity_poly.type
_entity_poly.pdbx_seq_one_letter_code
_entity_poly.pdbx_strand_id
1 'polypeptide(L)' 'MTTTAPQTANVRTAPDGRPVVGLDLGGTKIAAALVGADGTVLARHSRPTPARAGA' A
#
# COMPACT_ATOMS: atom_id res chain seq x y z
N MET A 1 -7.90 -15.34 16.88
CA MET A 1 -8.01 -15.17 15.41
C MET A 1 -8.80 -13.91 15.17
N THR A 2 -8.15 -12.80 14.80
CA THR A 2 -8.84 -11.53 14.56
C THR A 2 -8.82 -11.27 13.05
N THR A 3 -9.99 -11.31 12.43
CA THR A 3 -10.16 -10.96 11.02
C THR A 3 -10.25 -9.45 10.90
N THR A 4 -9.33 -8.84 10.16
CA THR A 4 -9.35 -7.40 9.84
C THR A 4 -10.52 -7.10 8.91
N ALA A 5 -11.39 -6.15 9.29
CA ALA A 5 -12.44 -5.65 8.42
C ALA A 5 -11.84 -4.98 7.17
N PRO A 6 -12.47 -5.07 5.98
CA PRO A 6 -11.95 -4.41 4.78
C PRO A 6 -11.99 -2.90 5.00
N GLN A 7 -10.82 -2.26 5.11
CA GLN A 7 -10.73 -0.81 5.05
C GLN A 7 -11.11 -0.38 3.63
N THR A 8 -12.12 0.49 3.51
CA THR A 8 -12.48 1.12 2.25
C THR A 8 -11.27 1.92 1.75
N ALA A 9 -10.55 1.40 0.75
CA ALA A 9 -9.42 2.09 0.19
C ALA A 9 -9.91 3.34 -0.54
N ASN A 10 -9.49 4.51 -0.07
CA ASN A 10 -9.73 5.77 -0.79
C ASN A 10 -8.83 5.77 -2.04
N VAL A 11 -9.33 5.23 -3.16
CA VAL A 11 -8.58 5.18 -4.42
C VAL A 11 -8.50 6.59 -4.98
N ARG A 12 -7.32 7.20 -4.91
CA ARG A 12 -6.99 8.45 -5.58
C ARG A 12 -6.04 8.14 -6.73
N THR A 13 -6.41 8.58 -7.93
CA THR A 13 -5.52 8.62 -9.09
C THR A 13 -4.72 9.92 -9.08
N ALA A 14 -3.54 9.93 -9.69
CA ALA A 14 -2.80 11.16 -9.92
C ALA A 14 -3.52 11.99 -11.00
N PRO A 15 -3.60 13.34 -10.87
CA PRO A 15 -4.31 14.19 -11.82
C PRO A 15 -3.75 14.17 -13.25
N ASP A 16 -2.50 13.78 -13.44
CA ASP A 16 -1.74 13.85 -14.69
C ASP A 16 -1.42 12.48 -15.30
N GLY A 17 -2.11 11.42 -14.87
CA GLY A 17 -1.89 10.06 -15.38
C GLY A 17 -0.53 9.47 -14.99
N ARG A 18 0.14 10.04 -13.99
CA ARG A 18 1.34 9.41 -13.41
C ARG A 18 0.97 8.20 -12.55
N PRO A 19 1.83 7.19 -12.47
CA PRO A 19 1.66 6.10 -11.53
C PRO A 19 1.57 6.60 -10.09
N VAL A 20 0.72 5.96 -9.29
CA VAL A 20 0.61 6.22 -7.85
C VAL A 20 1.17 5.05 -7.05
N VAL A 21 1.61 5.32 -5.83
CA VAL A 21 2.01 4.28 -4.87
C VAL A 21 0.93 4.16 -3.81
N GLY A 22 0.32 2.98 -3.73
CA GLY A 22 -0.49 2.58 -2.58
C GLY A 22 0.41 2.03 -1.49
N LEU A 23 0.22 2.48 -0.24
CA LEU A 23 1.03 2.06 0.90
C LEU A 23 0.11 1.62 2.06
N ASP A 24 0.35 0.41 2.54
CA ASP A 24 -0.26 -0.15 3.75
C ASP A 24 0.83 -0.40 4.80
N LEU A 25 0.66 0.20 5.98
CA LEU A 25 1.60 0.13 7.09
C LEU A 25 0.90 -0.53 8.28
N GLY A 26 1.10 -1.85 8.41
CA GLY A 26 0.71 -2.59 9.60
C GLY A 26 1.85 -2.68 10.61
N GLY A 27 1.53 -3.10 11.84
CA GLY A 27 2.53 -3.33 12.89
C GLY A 27 3.53 -4.44 12.56
N THR A 28 3.20 -5.33 11.63
CA THR A 28 4.03 -6.49 11.27
C THR A 28 4.58 -6.41 9.85
N LYS A 29 3.86 -5.76 8.93
CA LYS A 29 4.21 -5.72 7.50
C LYS A 29 3.99 -4.33 6.92
N ILE A 30 4.91 -3.97 6.05
CA ILE A 30 4.78 -2.88 5.09
C ILE A 30 4.44 -3.53 3.76
N ALA A 31 3.38 -3.07 3.11
CA ALA A 31 3.03 -3.48 1.75
C ALA A 31 2.91 -2.25 0.87
N ALA A 32 3.44 -2.33 -0.35
CA ALA A 32 3.36 -1.29 -1.35
C ALA A 32 2.94 -1.86 -2.70
N ALA A 33 2.18 -1.07 -3.46
CA ALA A 33 1.85 -1.35 -4.84
C ALA A 33 2.09 -0.11 -5.70
N LEU A 34 2.75 -0.29 -6.85
CA LEU A 34 2.81 0.72 -7.91
C LEU A 34 1.61 0.49 -8.83
N VAL A 35 0.78 1.51 -9.00
CA VAL A 35 -0.47 1.44 -9.76
C VAL A 35 -0.41 2.43 -10.92
N GLY A 36 -0.62 1.93 -12.14
CA GLY A 36 -0.72 2.72 -13.35
C GLY A 36 -1.97 3.61 -13.38
N ALA A 37 -2.01 4.53 -14.34
CA ALA A 37 -3.12 5.48 -14.49
C ALA A 37 -4.47 4.82 -14.76
N ASP A 38 -4.44 3.64 -15.38
CA ASP A 38 -5.58 2.78 -15.69
C ASP A 38 -6.02 1.90 -14.52
N GLY A 39 -5.38 2.04 -13.36
CA GLY A 39 -5.62 1.21 -12.18
C GLY A 39 -4.87 -0.13 -12.20
N THR A 40 -4.07 -0.42 -13.23
CA THR A 40 -3.29 -1.67 -13.33
C THR A 40 -2.19 -1.69 -12.27
N VAL A 41 -2.07 -2.77 -11.50
CA VAL A 41 -0.95 -2.94 -10.57
C VAL A 41 0.30 -3.36 -11.35
N LEU A 42 1.26 -2.45 -11.46
CA LEU A 42 2.51 -2.65 -12.18
C LEU A 42 3.54 -3.44 -11.35
N ALA A 43 3.56 -3.20 -10.03
CA ALA A 43 4.47 -3.91 -9.12
C ALA A 43 3.87 -4.01 -7.71
N ARG A 44 4.27 -5.06 -6.98
CA ARG A 44 3.97 -5.23 -5.56
C ARG A 44 5.25 -5.50 -4.78
N HIS A 45 5.33 -4.94 -3.58
CA HIS A 45 6.41 -5.19 -2.65
C HIS A 45 5.89 -5.36 -1.23
N SER A 46 6.55 -6.21 -0.46
CA SER A 46 6.28 -6.32 0.98
C SER A 46 7.56 -6.58 1.75
N ARG A 47 7.65 -5.99 2.94
CA ARG A 47 8.72 -6.23 3.91
C ARG A 47 8.12 -6.32 5.32
N PRO A 48 8.76 -7.04 6.25
CA PRO A 48 8.43 -6.91 7.67
C PRO A 48 8.58 -5.46 8.13
N THR A 49 7.68 -4.99 8.99
CA THR A 49 7.83 -3.70 9.66
C THR A 49 9.00 -3.80 10.65
N PRO A 50 10.01 -2.92 10.58
CA PRO A 50 11.14 -3.00 11.51
C PRO A 50 10.69 -2.51 12.90
N ALA A 51 10.21 -3.44 13.73
CA ALA A 51 9.68 -3.17 15.07
C ALA A 51 10.69 -2.52 16.03
N ARG A 52 11.98 -2.45 15.67
CA ARG A 52 13.07 -1.88 16.48
C ARG A 52 13.70 -0.61 15.90
N ALA A 53 13.21 -0.11 14.75
CA ALA A 53 13.74 1.11 14.12
C ALA A 53 12.93 2.37 14.43
N GLY A 54 11.86 2.25 15.23
CA GLY A 54 11.13 3.38 15.79
C GLY A 54 11.80 3.88 17.06
N ALA A 55 11.99 5.20 17.16
CA ALA A 55 12.49 5.91 18.33
C ALA A 55 11.63 5.69 19.59
#